data_AF-A0A1J4W6Z8-F1
#
_entry.id   AF-A0A1J4W6Z8-F1
#
_cell.length_a   1.000
_cell.length_b   1.000
_cell.length_c   1.000
_cell.angle_alpha   90.00
_cell.angle_beta   90.00
_cell.angle_gamma   90.00
#
_symmetry.space_group_name_H-M   'P 1'
#
loop_
_entity.id
_entity.type
_entity.pdbx_description
1 polymer ?
#
loop_
_entity_poly.entity_id
_entity_poly.type
_entity_poly.pdbx_seq_one_letter_code
_entity_poly.pdbx_strand_id
1 'polypeptide(L)'
;MKTAKDYIELIDEEYYVAKKRGFSRFSKEWGIWSSIMNRTLRRRTEGKNDIETIKLKYIFIYWSLMSELLEFHYKYKVSHNKKKEMIREETRNIKNIILTGDGLQPLSEEELVARLLKGTLK
;
A
#
# COMPACT_ATOMS: atom_id res chain seq x y z
N MET A 1 -18.03 5.98 -9.38
CA MET A 1 -16.56 6.16 -9.41
C MET A 1 -16.01 5.59 -8.11
N LYS A 2 -14.94 4.78 -8.13
CA LYS A 2 -14.39 4.20 -6.89
C LYS A 2 -13.88 5.31 -5.95
N THR A 3 -14.33 5.30 -4.71
CA THR A 3 -13.87 6.17 -3.63
C THR A 3 -12.55 5.68 -3.04
N ALA A 4 -11.90 6.50 -2.21
CA ALA A 4 -10.71 6.07 -1.47
C ALA A 4 -10.96 4.84 -0.58
N LYS A 5 -12.15 4.72 0.01
CA LYS A 5 -12.57 3.57 0.80
C LYS A 5 -12.67 2.30 -0.05
N ASP A 6 -13.23 2.40 -1.24
CA ASP A 6 -13.38 1.27 -2.18
C ASP A 6 -12.01 0.72 -2.62
N TYR A 7 -10.97 1.56 -2.67
CA TYR A 7 -9.60 1.12 -2.94
C TYR A 7 -9.00 0.38 -1.75
N ILE A 8 -9.19 0.87 -0.53
CA ILE A 8 -8.72 0.20 0.69
C ILE A 8 -9.36 -1.18 0.80
N GLU A 9 -10.68 -1.27 0.62
CA GLU A 9 -11.43 -2.54 0.69
C GLU A 9 -10.92 -3.53 -0.35
N LEU A 10 -10.74 -3.09 -1.60
CA LEU A 10 -10.17 -3.92 -2.66
C LEU A 10 -8.75 -4.43 -2.31
N ILE A 11 -7.89 -3.56 -1.77
CA ILE A 11 -6.52 -3.93 -1.40
C ILE A 11 -6.53 -4.94 -0.24
N ASP A 12 -7.39 -4.73 0.75
CA ASP A 12 -7.53 -5.63 1.90
C ASP A 12 -8.00 -7.02 1.44
N GLU A 13 -9.06 -7.09 0.62
CA GLU A 13 -9.60 -8.35 0.09
C GLU A 13 -8.53 -9.15 -0.66
N GLU A 14 -7.84 -8.49 -1.60
CA GLU A 14 -6.84 -9.14 -2.45
C GLU A 14 -5.62 -9.59 -1.64
N TYR A 15 -5.18 -8.78 -0.67
CA TYR A 15 -4.16 -9.18 0.28
C TYR A 15 -4.55 -10.42 1.08
N TYR A 16 -5.77 -10.48 1.62
CA TYR A 16 -6.22 -11.63 2.41
C TYR A 16 -6.33 -12.89 1.55
N VAL A 17 -6.84 -12.79 0.32
CA VAL A 17 -6.88 -13.89 -0.64
C VAL A 17 -5.47 -14.38 -0.96
N ALA A 18 -4.56 -13.48 -1.31
CA ALA A 18 -3.17 -13.82 -1.63
C ALA A 18 -2.46 -14.47 -0.43
N LYS A 19 -2.62 -13.91 0.76
CA LYS A 19 -2.08 -14.46 2.01
C LYS A 19 -2.60 -15.87 2.29
N LYS A 20 -3.92 -16.11 2.14
CA LYS A 20 -4.54 -17.43 2.35
C LYS A 20 -4.02 -18.45 1.34
N ARG A 21 -3.73 -18.03 0.11
CA ARG A 21 -3.14 -18.86 -0.96
C ARG A 21 -1.63 -19.04 -0.83
N GLY A 22 -0.99 -18.40 0.15
CA GLY A 22 0.47 -18.48 0.34
C GLY A 22 1.25 -17.82 -0.79
N PHE A 23 0.74 -16.72 -1.35
CA PHE A 23 1.44 -15.96 -2.39
C PHE A 23 2.50 -15.02 -1.79
N SER A 24 3.58 -14.85 -2.53
CA SER A 24 4.59 -13.81 -2.33
C SER A 24 4.19 -12.56 -3.10
N ARG A 25 4.76 -11.39 -2.76
CA ARG A 25 4.64 -10.19 -3.59
C ARG A 25 5.25 -10.37 -5.00
N PHE A 26 6.09 -11.38 -5.17
CA PHE A 26 6.73 -11.74 -6.44
C PHE A 26 5.97 -12.86 -7.19
N SER A 27 4.88 -13.38 -6.63
CA SER A 27 4.02 -14.35 -7.34
C SER A 27 3.38 -13.71 -8.58
N LYS A 28 3.22 -14.51 -9.64
CA LYS A 28 2.65 -14.04 -10.92
C LYS A 28 1.25 -13.45 -10.72
N GLU A 29 0.43 -14.11 -9.92
CA GLU A 29 -0.95 -13.72 -9.61
C GLU A 29 -1.00 -12.35 -8.94
N TRP A 30 -0.17 -12.14 -7.91
CA TRP A 30 -0.03 -10.84 -7.26
C TRP A 30 0.49 -9.79 -8.23
N GLY A 31 1.52 -10.14 -9.03
CA GLY A 31 2.12 -9.24 -10.02
C GLY A 31 1.13 -8.75 -11.09
N ILE A 32 0.24 -9.61 -11.57
CA ILE A 32 -0.82 -9.23 -12.52
C ILE A 32 -1.76 -8.21 -11.88
N TRP A 33 -2.30 -8.53 -10.71
CA TRP A 33 -3.22 -7.63 -10.00
C TRP A 33 -2.55 -6.30 -9.62
N SER A 34 -1.33 -6.38 -9.09
CA SER A 34 -0.45 -5.27 -8.73
C SER A 34 -0.21 -4.34 -9.93
N SER A 35 0.04 -4.90 -11.12
CA SER A 35 0.17 -4.12 -12.35
C SER A 35 -1.11 -3.37 -12.73
N ILE A 36 -2.28 -4.00 -12.57
CA ILE A 36 -3.59 -3.38 -12.85
C ILE A 36 -3.86 -2.24 -11.86
N MET A 37 -3.59 -2.45 -10.57
CA MET A 37 -3.72 -1.44 -9.52
C MET A 37 -2.84 -0.23 -9.82
N ASN A 38 -1.55 -0.45 -10.11
CA ASN A 38 -0.61 0.62 -10.44
C ASN A 38 -1.07 1.45 -11.64
N ARG A 39 -1.45 0.80 -12.74
CA ARG A 39 -1.97 1.49 -13.93
C ARG A 39 -3.21 2.31 -13.63
N THR A 40 -4.09 1.78 -12.78
CA THR A 40 -5.34 2.45 -12.39
C THR A 40 -5.06 3.70 -11.57
N LEU A 41 -4.17 3.62 -10.57
CA LEU A 41 -3.82 4.74 -9.71
C LEU A 41 -3.06 5.81 -10.50
N ARG A 42 -2.04 5.42 -11.28
CA ARG A 42 -1.23 6.35 -12.07
C ARG A 42 -2.05 7.21 -13.02
N ARG A 43 -2.98 6.60 -13.78
CA ARG A 43 -3.89 7.32 -14.68
C ARG A 43 -4.76 8.36 -13.97
N ARG A 44 -5.04 8.16 -12.69
CA ARG A 44 -5.89 9.05 -11.90
C ARG A 44 -5.11 10.13 -11.16
N THR A 45 -3.81 9.93 -10.95
CA THR A 45 -2.93 10.88 -10.24
C THR A 45 -2.10 11.77 -11.17
N GLU A 46 -2.12 11.53 -12.48
CA GLU A 46 -1.34 12.29 -13.46
C GLU A 46 -1.73 13.78 -13.48
N GLY A 47 -0.75 14.65 -13.20
CA GLY A 47 -0.82 16.10 -13.42
C GLY A 47 -1.72 16.89 -12.45
N LYS A 48 -2.18 16.28 -11.35
CA LYS A 48 -3.11 16.91 -10.40
C LYS A 48 -2.57 16.86 -8.97
N ASN A 49 -2.90 17.86 -8.16
CA ASN A 49 -2.57 17.94 -6.73
C ASN A 49 -3.80 18.34 -5.88
N ASP A 50 -5.01 18.02 -6.37
CA ASP A 50 -6.23 18.16 -5.56
C ASP A 50 -6.30 17.07 -4.47
N ILE A 51 -7.20 17.26 -3.50
CA ILE A 51 -7.35 16.37 -2.34
C ILE A 51 -7.57 14.91 -2.74
N GLU A 52 -8.32 14.65 -3.82
CA GLU A 52 -8.59 13.27 -4.27
C GLU A 52 -7.32 12.65 -4.84
N THR A 53 -6.56 13.43 -5.62
CA THR A 53 -5.24 12.99 -6.11
C THR A 53 -4.26 12.71 -4.97
N ILE A 54 -4.24 13.54 -3.92
CA ILE A 54 -3.41 13.31 -2.73
C ILE A 54 -3.84 11.99 -2.05
N LYS A 55 -5.13 11.75 -1.84
CA LYS A 55 -5.63 10.48 -1.28
C LYS A 55 -5.19 9.27 -2.12
N LEU A 56 -5.23 9.37 -3.45
CA LEU A 56 -4.76 8.30 -4.33
C LEU A 56 -3.26 8.04 -4.22
N LYS A 57 -2.42 9.06 -4.00
CA LYS A 57 -1.00 8.88 -3.68
C LYS A 57 -0.80 8.13 -2.36
N TYR A 58 -1.62 8.43 -1.34
CA TYR A 58 -1.58 7.67 -0.08
C TYR A 58 -2.07 6.22 -0.25
N ILE A 59 -3.07 5.98 -1.11
CA ILE A 59 -3.51 4.63 -1.48
C ILE A 59 -2.38 3.83 -2.14
N PHE A 60 -1.55 4.48 -2.96
CA PHE A 60 -0.36 3.85 -3.53
C PHE A 60 0.64 3.40 -2.45
N ILE A 61 0.86 4.23 -1.43
CA ILE A 61 1.70 3.89 -0.27
C ILE A 61 1.08 2.71 0.49
N TYR A 62 -0.23 2.76 0.77
CA TYR A 62 -0.96 1.70 1.46
C TYR A 62 -0.81 0.35 0.76
N TRP A 63 -1.04 0.32 -0.55
CA TRP A 63 -0.89 -0.87 -1.40
C TRP A 63 0.54 -1.43 -1.39
N SER A 64 1.55 -0.56 -1.43
CA SER A 64 2.95 -0.95 -1.37
C SER A 64 3.30 -1.59 -0.03
N LEU A 65 2.85 -0.99 1.09
CA LEU A 65 3.05 -1.55 2.43
C LEU A 65 2.34 -2.91 2.59
N MET A 66 1.13 -3.06 2.05
CA MET A 66 0.40 -4.33 2.03
C MET A 66 1.14 -5.40 1.23
N SER A 67 1.77 -5.04 0.11
CA SER A 67 2.65 -5.93 -0.66
C SER A 67 3.88 -6.36 0.14
N GLU A 68 4.45 -5.47 0.94
CA GLU A 68 5.56 -5.82 1.85
C GLU A 68 5.11 -6.78 2.95
N LEU A 69 3.96 -6.52 3.57
CA LEU A 69 3.38 -7.41 4.58
C LEU A 69 3.12 -8.80 4.02
N LEU A 70 2.65 -8.89 2.77
CA LEU A 70 2.44 -10.17 2.09
C LEU A 70 3.74 -10.94 1.99
N GLU A 71 4.83 -10.27 1.60
CA GLU A 71 6.15 -10.88 1.52
C GLU A 71 6.68 -11.35 2.88
N PHE A 72 6.43 -10.58 3.95
CA PHE A 72 6.74 -11.03 5.30
C PHE A 72 5.97 -12.28 5.69
N HIS A 73 4.68 -12.35 5.33
CA HIS A 73 3.84 -13.51 5.59
C HIS A 73 4.28 -14.74 4.81
N TYR A 74 4.77 -14.57 3.58
CA TYR A 74 5.31 -15.65 2.76
C TYR A 74 6.65 -16.17 3.28
N LYS A 75 7.63 -15.28 3.51
CA LYS A 75 9.01 -15.66 3.83
C LYS A 75 9.25 -16.01 5.30
N TYR A 76 8.59 -15.32 6.24
CA TYR A 76 9.01 -15.33 7.64
C TYR A 76 7.88 -15.79 8.56
N LYS A 77 7.96 -17.05 9.00
CA LYS A 77 7.03 -17.59 10.01
C LYS A 77 7.30 -17.05 11.42
N VAL A 78 8.54 -16.69 11.79
CA VAL A 78 8.87 -16.37 13.20
C VAL A 78 9.97 -15.32 13.43
N SER A 79 10.90 -15.06 12.49
CA SER A 79 12.16 -14.38 12.82
C SER A 79 12.22 -12.84 12.61
N HIS A 80 11.23 -12.20 12.00
CA HIS A 80 11.27 -10.76 11.67
C HIS A 80 10.09 -9.97 12.26
N ASN A 81 9.73 -10.26 13.51
CA ASN A 81 8.55 -9.68 14.15
C ASN A 81 8.62 -8.15 14.29
N LYS A 82 9.78 -7.58 14.61
CA LYS A 82 9.90 -6.11 14.81
C LYS A 82 9.63 -5.33 13.53
N LYS A 83 10.25 -5.70 12.41
CA LYS A 83 10.05 -5.01 11.12
C LYS A 83 8.64 -5.21 10.58
N LYS A 84 8.11 -6.43 10.71
CA LYS A 84 6.71 -6.72 10.37
C LYS A 84 5.73 -5.86 11.17
N GLU A 85 5.99 -5.66 12.46
CA GLU A 85 5.12 -4.82 13.30
C GLU A 85 5.24 -3.35 12.93
N MET A 86 6.45 -2.84 12.67
CA MET A 86 6.62 -1.46 12.16
C MET A 86 5.84 -1.23 10.85
N ILE A 87 5.90 -2.16 9.90
CA ILE A 87 5.16 -2.03 8.64
C ILE A 87 3.65 -2.09 8.90
N ARG A 88 3.18 -2.94 9.84
CA ARG A 88 1.76 -2.98 10.23
C ARG A 88 1.27 -1.68 10.84
N GLU A 89 2.07 -1.09 11.73
CA GLU A 89 1.77 0.20 12.34
C GLU A 89 1.70 1.31 11.28
N GLU A 90 2.69 1.38 10.38
CA GLU A 90 2.69 2.35 9.28
C GLU A 90 1.49 2.12 8.34
N THR A 91 1.18 0.87 8.02
CA THR A 91 0.01 0.51 7.21
C THR A 91 -1.29 1.02 7.85
N ARG A 92 -1.44 0.85 9.17
CA ARG A 92 -2.59 1.35 9.93
C ARG A 92 -2.64 2.88 9.94
N ASN A 93 -1.50 3.54 10.14
CA ASN A 93 -1.42 5.00 10.13
C ASN A 93 -1.83 5.57 8.76
N ILE A 94 -1.28 5.03 7.67
CA ILE A 94 -1.64 5.45 6.32
C ILE A 94 -3.12 5.19 6.03
N LYS A 95 -3.67 4.03 6.42
CA LYS A 95 -5.11 3.75 6.30
C LYS A 95 -5.96 4.79 7.01
N ASN A 96 -5.59 5.16 8.24
CA ASN A 96 -6.31 6.17 9.02
C ASN A 96 -6.26 7.53 8.32
N ILE A 97 -5.09 7.97 7.84
CA ILE A 97 -4.94 9.23 7.10
C ILE A 97 -5.85 9.26 5.86
N ILE A 98 -5.95 8.15 5.12
CA ILE A 98 -6.83 8.07 3.94
C ILE A 98 -8.32 8.18 4.33
N LEU A 99 -8.72 7.51 5.41
CA LEU A 99 -10.12 7.42 5.83
C LEU A 99 -10.63 8.70 6.51
N THR A 100 -9.85 9.30 7.41
CA THR A 100 -10.26 10.52 8.13
C THR A 100 -9.91 11.79 7.36
N GLY A 101 -8.87 11.73 6.52
CA GLY A 101 -8.30 12.90 5.86
C GLY A 101 -7.34 13.71 6.74
N ASP A 102 -7.20 13.37 8.02
CA ASP A 102 -6.30 14.07 8.93
C ASP A 102 -4.84 13.74 8.60
N GLY A 103 -4.01 14.78 8.46
CA GLY A 103 -2.61 14.61 8.08
C GLY A 103 -2.37 14.31 6.60
N LEU A 104 -3.39 14.43 5.75
CA LEU A 104 -3.21 14.53 4.30
C LEU A 104 -2.40 15.79 3.98
N GLN A 105 -1.26 15.59 3.36
CA GLN A 105 -0.42 16.65 2.85
C GLN A 105 0.01 16.27 1.43
N PRO A 106 0.23 17.25 0.53
CA PRO A 106 0.87 16.97 -0.74
C PRO A 106 2.20 16.26 -0.49
N LEU A 107 2.39 15.09 -1.09
CA LEU A 107 3.66 14.38 -1.05
C LEU A 107 4.39 14.61 -2.37
N SER A 108 5.66 15.00 -2.28
CA SER A 108 6.59 14.94 -3.40
C SER A 108 6.88 13.48 -3.78
N GLU A 109 7.43 13.24 -4.97
CA GLU A 109 7.85 11.90 -5.37
C GLU A 109 8.96 11.38 -4.46
N GLU A 110 9.89 12.25 -4.04
CA GLU A 110 10.97 11.94 -3.11
C GLU A 110 10.41 11.55 -1.72
N GLU A 111 9.40 12.27 -1.23
CA GLU A 111 8.76 11.95 0.05
C GLU A 111 7.98 10.64 0.00
N LEU A 112 7.33 10.36 -1.13
CA LEU A 112 6.62 9.10 -1.37
C LEU A 112 7.61 7.93 -1.38
N VAL A 113 8.73 8.08 -2.09
CA VAL A 113 9.83 7.09 -2.08
C VAL A 113 10.44 6.96 -0.69
N ALA A 114 10.68 8.06 0.03
CA ALA A 114 11.27 8.02 1.37
C ALA A 114 10.38 7.29 2.39
N ARG A 115 9.05 7.47 2.32
CA ARG A 115 8.08 6.74 3.17
C ARG A 115 8.06 5.24 2.85
N LEU A 116 8.13 4.88 1.57
CA LEU A 116 8.28 3.48 1.16
C LEU A 116 9.61 2.90 1.65
N LEU A 117 10.69 3.68 1.57
CA LEU A 117 12.02 3.23 1.94
C LEU A 117 12.22 3.10 3.46
N LYS A 118 11.59 3.96 4.27
CA LYS A 118 11.59 3.87 5.75
C LYS A 118 11.00 2.56 6.28
N GLY A 119 10.05 1.94 5.55
CA GLY A 119 9.53 0.60 5.85
C GLY A 119 10.50 -0.53 5.47
N THR A 120 11.35 -0.29 4.47
CA THR A 120 12.28 -1.30 3.92
C THR A 120 13.70 -1.27 4.48
N LEU A 121 14.21 -0.15 5.00
CA LEU A 121 15.62 0.02 5.37
C LEU A 121 15.84 0.21 6.88
N LYS A 122 16.31 -0.86 7.54
CA LYS A 122 17.45 -0.89 8.47
C LYS A 122 18.10 -2.26 8.35
#